data_AF-M1A2U9-F1
#
_entry.id   AF-M1A2U9-F1
#
_cell.length_a   1.000
_cell.length_b   1.000
_cell.length_c   1.000
_cell.angle_alpha   90.00
_cell.angle_beta   90.00
_cell.angle_gamma   90.00
#
_symmetry.space_group_name_H-M   'P 1'
#
loop_
_entity.id
_entity.type
_entity.pdbx_description
1 polymer ?
#
loop_
_entity_poly.entity_id
_entity_poly.type
_entity_poly.pdbx_seq_one_letter_code
_entity_poly.pdbx_strand_id
1 'polypeptide(L)'
;MMMLVNCSKCHTPLQLPPGAKSIRCAICRAVTLIADPRTAPPTPPSAYNNHYYPPPAPAPAPSTYNHHSSSSGQNSSSRKRAVIVGISYKNTRNELKGCINDAKCMKFLLTNRFNFPQDSILMLTGIYIFSYT
;
A
#
# COMPACT_ATOMS: atom_id res chain seq x y z
N MET A 1 14.36 -0.60 23.57
CA MET A 1 15.31 -0.99 22.51
C MET A 1 14.60 -0.93 21.17
N MET A 2 15.26 -0.41 20.13
CA MET A 2 14.77 -0.50 18.75
C MET A 2 15.11 -1.91 18.23
N MET A 3 14.12 -2.64 17.73
CA MET A 3 14.36 -3.95 17.11
C MET A 3 14.59 -3.75 15.61
N LEU A 4 15.61 -4.41 15.07
CA LEU A 4 15.84 -4.44 13.64
C LEU A 4 15.22 -5.71 13.07
N VAL A 5 14.29 -5.56 12.13
CA VAL A 5 13.66 -6.69 11.44
C VAL A 5 13.83 -6.50 9.95
N ASN A 6 14.26 -7.54 9.26
CA ASN A 6 14.40 -7.49 7.81
C ASN A 6 13.03 -7.57 7.14
N CYS A 7 12.85 -6.78 6.09
CA CYS A 7 11.67 -6.88 5.24
C CYS A 7 11.53 -8.29 4.67
N SER A 8 10.33 -8.88 4.74
CA SER A 8 10.04 -10.22 4.22
C SER A 8 10.23 -10.37 2.70
N LYS A 9 10.39 -9.26 1.97
CA LYS A 9 10.50 -9.25 0.50
C LYS A 9 11.85 -8.74 -0.01
N CYS A 10 12.30 -7.57 0.44
CA CYS A 10 13.55 -6.97 -0.06
C CYS A 10 14.70 -7.06 0.94
N HIS A 11 14.50 -7.72 2.09
CA HIS A 11 15.48 -7.92 3.15
C HIS A 11 16.11 -6.64 3.73
N THR A 12 15.64 -5.46 3.33
CA THR A 12 16.06 -4.19 3.90
C THR A 12 15.80 -4.19 5.40
N PRO A 13 16.78 -3.78 6.24
CA PRO A 13 16.59 -3.68 7.68
C PRO A 13 15.60 -2.56 8.02
N LEU A 14 14.61 -2.86 8.85
CA LEU A 14 13.58 -1.93 9.28
C LEU A 14 13.67 -1.72 10.79
N GLN A 15 13.64 -0.45 11.21
CA GLN A 15 13.61 -0.09 12.62
C GLN A 15 12.18 -0.14 13.15
N LEU A 16 11.97 -0.94 14.20
CA LEU A 16 10.69 -1.01 14.87
C LEU A 16 10.60 -0.07 16.07
N PRO A 17 9.49 0.68 16.20
CA PRO A 17 9.08 1.22 17.48
C PRO A 17 8.82 0.07 18.48
N PRO A 18 9.11 0.26 19.77
CA PRO A 18 8.75 -0.71 20.81
C PRO A 18 7.25 -1.05 20.74
N GLY A 19 6.91 -2.34 20.72
CA GLY A 19 5.52 -2.83 20.73
C GLY A 19 4.83 -2.92 19.36
N ALA A 20 5.50 -2.58 18.25
CA ALA A 20 4.92 -2.76 16.93
C ALA A 20 4.79 -4.25 16.54
N LYS A 21 3.57 -4.69 16.19
CA LYS A 21 3.27 -6.07 15.75
C LYS A 21 3.48 -6.31 14.25
N SER A 22 3.65 -5.24 13.50
CA SER A 22 3.87 -5.28 12.05
C SER A 22 4.57 -4.01 11.60
N ILE A 23 5.34 -4.09 10.51
CA ILE A 23 5.94 -2.93 9.88
C ILE A 23 5.79 -3.00 8.36
N ARG A 24 5.54 -1.85 7.73
CA ARG A 24 5.51 -1.71 6.27
C ARG A 24 6.87 -1.21 5.80
N CYS A 25 7.50 -1.94 4.88
CA CYS A 25 8.75 -1.52 4.27
C CYS A 25 8.55 -0.24 3.44
N ALA A 26 9.35 0.80 3.66
CA ALA A 26 9.31 2.02 2.86
C ALA A 26 9.74 1.81 1.40
N ILE A 27 10.58 0.78 1.15
CA ILE A 27 11.14 0.50 -0.18
C ILE A 27 10.16 -0.33 -1.02
N CYS A 28 9.80 -1.54 -0.58
CA CYS A 28 8.99 -2.46 -1.38
C CYS A 28 7.53 -2.57 -0.94
N ARG A 29 7.13 -1.84 0.12
CA ARG A 29 5.76 -1.81 0.68
C ARG A 29 5.21 -3.12 1.23
N ALA A 30 6.00 -4.20 1.26
CA ALA A 30 5.65 -5.43 1.92
C ALA A 30 5.42 -5.19 3.42
N VAL A 31 4.45 -5.91 3.99
CA VAL A 31 4.16 -5.90 5.42
C VAL A 31 4.86 -7.10 6.04
N THR A 32 5.77 -6.85 6.97
CA THR A 32 6.39 -7.88 7.80
C THR A 32 5.60 -7.97 9.10
N LEU A 33 4.98 -9.11 9.36
CA LEU A 33 4.40 -9.44 10.67
C LEU A 33 5.51 -9.85 11.62
N ILE A 34 5.46 -9.36 12.85
CA ILE A 34 6.49 -9.61 13.84
C ILE A 34 5.83 -10.44 14.92
N ALA A 35 6.23 -11.69 14.99
CA ALA A 35 5.74 -12.62 15.99
C ALA A 35 6.10 -12.05 17.37
N ASP A 36 5.09 -11.86 18.22
CA ASP A 36 5.33 -11.59 19.63
C ASP A 36 5.79 -12.92 20.26
N PRO A 37 7.03 -13.01 20.77
CA PRO A 37 7.53 -14.24 21.40
C PRO A 37 6.67 -14.70 22.59
N ARG A 38 5.75 -13.86 23.10
CA ARG A 38 4.80 -14.22 24.17
C ARG A 38 3.61 -15.07 23.71
N THR A 39 3.47 -15.32 22.42
CA THR A 39 2.36 -16.14 21.86
C THR A 39 2.81 -17.52 21.38
N ALA A 40 4.09 -17.85 21.53
CA ALA A 40 4.57 -19.19 21.23
C ALA A 40 3.99 -20.17 22.25
N PRO A 41 3.37 -21.30 21.83
CA PRO A 41 2.97 -22.34 22.75
C PRO A 41 4.19 -22.83 23.53
N PRO A 42 4.07 -23.07 24.85
CA PRO A 42 5.19 -23.60 25.63
C PRO A 42 5.61 -24.94 25.03
N THR A 43 6.89 -25.04 24.68
CA THR A 43 7.54 -26.32 24.40
C THR A 43 7.37 -27.21 25.64
N PRO A 44 6.98 -28.50 25.49
CA PRO A 44 6.85 -29.39 26.62
C PRO A 44 8.22 -29.57 27.32
N PRO A 45 8.27 -29.71 28.65
CA PRO A 45 9.53 -29.84 29.37
C PRO A 45 10.15 -31.21 29.06
N SER A 46 11.36 -31.19 28.50
CA SER A 46 12.16 -32.37 28.26
C SER A 46 12.62 -32.98 29.58
N ALA A 47 11.99 -34.09 29.98
CA ALA A 47 12.52 -34.97 31.00
C ALA A 47 13.86 -35.54 30.53
N TYR A 48 14.87 -35.41 31.40
CA TYR A 48 16.16 -36.09 31.28
C TYR A 48 15.93 -37.59 31.08
N ASN A 49 16.33 -38.17 29.94
CA ASN A 49 17.01 -39.47 30.01
C ASN A 49 17.87 -39.78 28.79
N ASN A 50 18.98 -40.45 29.11
CA ASN A 50 20.09 -40.83 28.26
C ASN A 50 19.69 -42.07 27.45
N HIS A 51 19.25 -41.90 26.20
CA HIS A 51 19.03 -43.03 25.28
C HIS A 51 19.59 -42.76 23.89
N TYR A 52 20.40 -43.72 23.45
CA TYR A 52 21.09 -43.82 22.19
C TYR A 52 20.07 -43.87 21.04
N TYR A 53 19.97 -42.81 20.23
CA TYR A 53 19.16 -42.78 19.01
C TYR A 53 20.06 -42.83 17.76
N PRO A 54 19.69 -43.59 16.72
CA PRO A 54 20.42 -43.67 15.46
C PRO A 54 20.31 -42.34 14.67
N PRO A 55 21.21 -42.08 13.69
CA PRO A 55 21.24 -40.81 12.98
C PRO A 55 19.93 -40.54 12.20
N PRO A 56 19.47 -39.28 12.10
CA PRO A 56 18.25 -38.95 11.39
C PRO A 56 18.43 -39.08 9.87
N ALA A 57 17.42 -39.63 9.20
CA ALA A 57 17.34 -39.70 7.74
C ALA A 57 17.34 -38.30 7.10
N PRO A 58 17.86 -38.14 5.86
CA PRO A 58 17.91 -36.85 5.19
C PRO A 58 16.50 -36.33 4.87
N ALA A 59 16.25 -35.05 5.17
CA ALA A 59 15.00 -34.38 4.89
C ALA A 59 14.71 -34.30 3.38
N PRO A 60 13.44 -34.40 2.94
CA PRO A 60 13.07 -34.21 1.54
C PRO A 60 13.32 -32.76 1.12
N ALA A 61 13.98 -32.58 -0.03
CA ALA A 61 14.26 -31.27 -0.61
C ALA A 61 12.95 -30.51 -0.90
N PRO A 62 12.88 -29.18 -0.65
CA PRO A 62 11.70 -28.39 -0.98
C PRO A 62 11.53 -28.31 -2.50
N SER A 63 10.39 -28.81 -2.96
CA SER A 63 9.92 -28.68 -4.34
C SER A 63 9.79 -27.20 -4.72
N THR A 64 10.62 -26.76 -5.67
CA THR A 64 10.51 -25.46 -6.35
C THR A 64 9.21 -25.43 -7.17
N TYR A 65 8.11 -25.07 -6.51
CA TYR A 65 6.90 -24.66 -7.23
C TYR A 65 7.19 -23.32 -7.90
N ASN A 66 7.63 -23.40 -9.16
CA ASN A 66 7.64 -22.29 -10.11
C ASN A 66 6.21 -21.80 -10.32
N HIS A 67 5.73 -20.94 -9.42
CA HIS A 67 4.67 -20.01 -9.78
C HIS A 67 5.30 -18.96 -10.70
N HIS A 68 5.24 -19.24 -12.00
CA HIS A 68 5.28 -18.21 -13.02
C HIS A 68 4.11 -17.25 -12.77
N SER A 69 4.36 -16.21 -11.98
CA SER A 69 3.53 -15.01 -11.95
C SER A 69 4.33 -13.94 -12.66
N SER A 70 4.03 -13.87 -13.96
CA SER A 70 4.17 -12.74 -14.85
C SER A 70 4.66 -11.47 -14.16
N SER A 71 5.83 -11.02 -14.61
CA SER A 71 6.26 -9.65 -14.54
C SER A 71 5.15 -8.69 -14.98
N SER A 72 4.33 -8.22 -14.04
CA SER A 72 3.61 -6.96 -14.19
C SER A 72 4.22 -6.01 -13.18
N GLY A 73 4.91 -4.99 -13.69
CA GLY A 73 5.53 -3.93 -12.90
C GLY A 73 4.61 -3.47 -11.77
N GLN A 74 5.21 -3.18 -10.63
CA GLN A 74 4.53 -2.68 -9.44
C GLN A 74 3.73 -1.42 -9.79
N ASN A 75 2.48 -1.59 -10.21
CA ASN A 75 1.52 -0.53 -10.20
C ASN A 75 1.04 -0.43 -8.77
N SER A 76 1.77 0.31 -7.95
CA SER A 76 1.24 0.85 -6.71
C SER A 76 0.19 1.91 -7.04
N SER A 77 -0.89 1.49 -7.71
CA SER A 77 -2.13 2.23 -7.76
C SER A 77 -2.70 2.16 -6.34
N SER A 78 -2.13 2.97 -5.45
CA SER A 78 -2.93 3.51 -4.35
C SER A 78 -4.24 3.97 -4.99
N ARG A 79 -5.38 3.67 -4.36
CA ARG A 79 -6.71 4.04 -4.88
C ARG A 79 -6.86 5.56 -4.91
N LYS A 80 -6.20 6.20 -5.87
CA LYS A 80 -6.16 7.64 -6.08
C LYS A 80 -7.51 8.03 -6.65
N ARG A 81 -8.20 8.92 -5.95
CA ARG A 81 -9.49 9.46 -6.35
C ARG A 81 -9.44 10.97 -6.21
N ALA A 82 -10.09 11.67 -7.12
CA ALA A 82 -10.20 13.12 -7.06
C ALA A 82 -11.60 13.57 -7.46
N VAL A 83 -12.04 14.66 -6.84
CA VAL A 83 -13.17 15.46 -7.31
C VAL A 83 -12.61 16.82 -7.69
N ILE A 84 -12.92 17.29 -8.89
CA ILE A 84 -12.50 18.59 -9.39
C ILE A 84 -13.75 19.42 -9.67
N VAL A 85 -13.82 20.59 -9.05
CA VAL A 85 -14.96 21.51 -9.21
C VAL A 85 -14.48 22.75 -9.94
N GLY A 86 -15.19 23.15 -11.00
CA GLY A 86 -14.92 24.40 -11.72
C GLY A 86 -16.22 25.12 -12.00
N ILE A 87 -16.44 26.28 -11.37
CA ILE A 87 -17.68 27.05 -11.55
C ILE A 87 -17.34 28.46 -12.02
N SER A 88 -17.96 28.85 -13.13
CA SER A 88 -17.72 30.15 -13.77
C SER A 88 -18.83 31.18 -13.54
N TYR A 89 -19.95 30.81 -12.91
CA TYR A 89 -21.07 31.70 -12.59
C TYR A 89 -21.47 32.63 -13.76
N LYS A 90 -21.51 32.09 -14.99
CA LYS A 90 -21.78 32.89 -16.19
C LYS A 90 -23.13 33.58 -16.09
N ASN A 91 -23.20 34.80 -16.61
CA ASN A 91 -24.41 35.64 -16.60
C ASN A 91 -24.87 36.01 -15.18
N THR A 92 -23.95 36.03 -14.21
CA THR A 92 -24.22 36.56 -12.87
C THR A 92 -23.29 37.74 -12.57
N ARG A 93 -23.63 38.54 -11.55
CA ARG A 93 -22.77 39.61 -11.03
C ARG A 93 -21.38 39.16 -10.55
N ASN A 94 -21.18 37.85 -10.33
CA ASN A 94 -19.95 37.26 -9.80
C ASN A 94 -19.30 36.32 -10.83
N GLU A 95 -19.47 36.58 -12.13
CA GLU A 95 -18.90 35.75 -13.19
C GLU A 95 -17.37 35.63 -13.07
N LEU A 96 -16.87 34.39 -13.14
CA LEU A 96 -15.46 34.06 -13.10
C LEU A 96 -15.01 33.46 -14.44
N LYS A 97 -13.98 34.07 -15.03
CA LYS A 97 -13.33 33.55 -16.24
C LYS A 97 -12.26 32.54 -15.83
N GLY A 98 -12.08 31.52 -16.67
CA GLY A 98 -10.97 30.56 -16.52
C GLY A 98 -11.25 29.35 -15.61
N CYS A 99 -12.18 29.39 -14.65
CA CYS A 99 -12.34 28.31 -13.68
C CYS A 99 -12.60 26.92 -14.28
N ILE A 100 -13.37 26.84 -15.38
CA ILE A 100 -13.60 25.57 -16.09
C ILE A 100 -12.31 25.08 -16.78
N ASN A 101 -11.51 26.01 -17.31
CA ASN A 101 -10.22 25.68 -17.90
C ASN A 101 -9.24 25.18 -16.82
N ASP A 102 -9.20 25.84 -15.66
CA ASP A 102 -8.36 25.43 -14.54
C ASP A 102 -8.71 24.02 -14.08
N ALA A 103 -10.01 23.69 -13.99
CA ALA A 103 -10.45 22.34 -13.69
C ALA A 103 -9.96 21.30 -14.71
N LYS A 104 -9.96 21.63 -16.01
CA LYS A 104 -9.41 20.77 -17.07
C LYS A 104 -7.90 20.61 -16.95
N CYS A 105 -7.18 21.70 -16.70
CA CYS A 105 -5.74 21.69 -16.45
C CYS A 105 -5.40 20.81 -15.23
N MET A 106 -6.18 20.89 -14.16
CA MET A 106 -6.00 20.04 -12.99
C MET A 106 -6.24 18.56 -13.30
N LYS A 107 -7.28 18.22 -14.09
CA LYS A 107 -7.48 16.83 -14.54
C LYS A 107 -6.28 16.36 -15.34
N PHE A 108 -5.80 17.16 -16.29
CA PHE A 108 -4.64 16.84 -17.13
C PHE A 108 -3.37 16.61 -16.28
N LEU A 109 -3.13 17.46 -15.28
CA LEU A 109 -2.00 17.30 -14.37
C LEU A 109 -2.09 15.99 -13.58
N LEU A 110 -3.27 15.69 -13.01
CA LEU A 110 -3.48 14.50 -12.20
C LEU A 110 -3.34 13.20 -13.01
N THR A 111 -3.82 13.17 -14.25
CA THR A 111 -3.70 11.99 -15.12
C THR A 111 -2.27 11.80 -15.60
N ASN A 112 -1.63 12.85 -16.12
CA ASN A 112 -0.36 12.70 -16.85
C ASN A 112 0.86 12.71 -15.92
N ARG A 113 0.83 13.49 -14.84
CA ARG A 113 1.97 13.62 -13.94
C ARG A 113 1.84 12.79 -12.67
N PHE A 114 0.63 12.68 -12.14
CA PHE A 114 0.40 11.96 -10.89
C PHE A 114 -0.24 10.58 -11.08
N ASN A 115 -0.43 10.14 -12.33
CA ASN A 115 -0.92 8.82 -12.71
C ASN A 115 -2.23 8.45 -11.99
N PHE A 116 -3.18 9.40 -11.92
CA PHE A 116 -4.55 9.10 -11.53
C PHE A 116 -5.24 8.37 -12.69
N PRO A 117 -5.91 7.23 -12.45
CA PRO A 117 -6.83 6.65 -13.43
C PRO A 117 -7.90 7.66 -13.84
N GLN A 118 -8.21 7.75 -15.12
CA GLN A 118 -9.19 8.73 -15.61
C GLN A 118 -10.57 8.52 -14.98
N ASP A 119 -10.99 7.26 -14.81
CA ASP A 119 -12.28 6.87 -14.23
C ASP A 119 -12.35 7.12 -12.71
N SER A 120 -11.24 7.49 -12.06
CA SER A 120 -11.20 7.83 -10.64
C SER A 120 -11.25 9.34 -10.37
N ILE A 121 -11.41 10.16 -11.42
CA ILE A 121 -11.54 11.61 -11.33
C ILE A 121 -12.95 12.03 -11.74
N LEU A 122 -13.74 12.53 -10.79
CA LEU A 122 -15.04 13.13 -11.06
C LEU A 122 -14.87 14.64 -11.32
N MET A 123 -15.36 15.13 -12.44
CA MET A 123 -15.42 16.57 -12.73
C MET A 123 -16.84 17.09 -12.54
N LEU A 124 -16.98 18.12 -11.71
CA LEU A 124 -18.22 18.86 -11.50
C LEU A 124 -18.02 20.28 -12.04
N THR A 125 -18.33 20.49 -13.31
CA THR A 125 -18.20 21.81 -13.95
C THR A 125 -19.56 22.47 -14.12
N GLY A 126 -19.73 23.67 -13.55
CA GLY A 126 -20.97 24.44 -13.61
C GLY A 126 -20.78 25.73 -14.40
N ILE A 127 -21.68 25.97 -15.35
CA ILE A 127 -21.75 27.26 -16.08
C ILE A 127 -22.71 28.22 -15.36
N TYR A 128 -23.83 27.69 -14.85
CA TYR A 128 -24.89 28.47 -14.18
C TYR A 128 -25.03 28.03 -12.73
N ILE A 129 -25.28 28.98 -11.83
CA ILE A 129 -26.04 28.69 -10.61
C ILE A 129 -27.51 28.76 -11.01
N PHE A 130 -28.27 27.70 -10.79
CA PHE A 130 -29.72 27.85 -10.63
C PHE A 130 -29.92 28.62 -9.33
N SER A 131 -30.14 29.94 -9.44
CA SER A 131 -30.56 30.73 -8.29
C SER A 131 -31.99 30.30 -7.99
N TYR A 132 -32.17 29.44 -6.99
CA TYR A 132 -33.46 29.29 -6.33
C TYR A 132 -33.64 30.53 -5.44
N THR A 133 -34.08 31.63 -6.04
CA THR A 133 -34.53 32.85 -5.35
C THR A 133 -35.79 33.34 -6.01
#